data_AF-A0A962IFY9-F1
#
_entry.id   AF-A0A962IFY9-F1
#
_cell.length_a   1.000
_cell.length_b   1.000
_cell.length_c   1.000
_cell.angle_alpha   90.00
_cell.angle_beta   90.00
_cell.angle_gamma   90.00
#
_symmetry.space_group_name_H-M   'P 1'
#
loop_
_entity.id
_entity.type
_entity.pdbx_description
1 polymer ?
#
loop_
_entity_poly.entity_id
_entity_poly.type
_entity_poly.pdbx_seq_one_letter_code
_entity_poly.pdbx_strand_id
1 'polypeptide(L)'
;YLDLYARKAKRGGAWMSDFCGRFRKQQGLQTPVAFMTCNGTPPVGDKPALFTHDEVVTLFHEFGHGLHHMLTQVDYPDIAGINGVEWDAVELPSQFMENWCWEREVLDMMSGHWQTGARLPEPLYQKMLAARHFQAAMGIVRQLEFSLFDMQLHMDAEAGKPGRIEAILEAVRAEVAVIRPPAFNRMANSFSHIFAGGYAAGYYSYKWAEVLSADAYARFEEEGLFAGSAGQDFLNEVLRQGGSRSAMDSFVAFRGRKPTIDAFLRHNGLQDAA
;
A
#
# COMPACT_ATOMS: atom_id res chain seq x y z
N TYR A 1 -0.64 -17.81 -4.78
CA TYR A 1 -1.67 -18.36 -3.88
C TYR A 1 -2.41 -17.22 -3.21
N LEU A 2 -3.69 -17.41 -2.90
CA LEU A 2 -4.53 -16.37 -2.34
C LEU A 2 -5.26 -16.92 -1.10
N ASP A 3 -5.04 -16.31 0.06
CA ASP A 3 -5.63 -16.65 1.35
C ASP A 3 -6.40 -15.46 1.93
N LEU A 4 -7.69 -15.37 1.58
CA LEU A 4 -8.52 -14.17 1.76
C LEU A 4 -9.09 -13.99 3.17
N TYR A 5 -9.53 -15.07 3.81
CA TYR A 5 -10.47 -14.95 4.92
C TYR A 5 -9.80 -14.91 6.29
N ALA A 6 -10.39 -14.13 7.18
CA ALA A 6 -10.05 -14.14 8.59
C ALA A 6 -10.40 -15.51 9.22
N ARG A 7 -9.50 -16.04 10.05
CA ARG A 7 -9.72 -17.28 10.80
C ARG A 7 -8.90 -17.33 12.09
N LYS A 8 -9.32 -18.17 13.03
CA LYS A 8 -8.56 -18.43 14.26
C LYS A 8 -7.15 -18.90 13.92
N ALA A 9 -6.16 -18.42 14.68
CA ALA A 9 -4.73 -18.71 14.52
C ALA A 9 -4.05 -18.15 13.25
N LYS A 10 -4.73 -17.31 12.45
CA LYS A 10 -4.09 -16.50 11.41
C LYS A 10 -3.69 -15.14 12.01
N ARG A 11 -2.49 -14.66 11.69
CA ARG A 11 -2.05 -13.29 12.05
C ARG A 11 -2.98 -12.27 11.39
N GLY A 12 -3.29 -11.18 12.10
CA GLY A 12 -4.09 -10.06 11.57
C GLY A 12 -3.35 -9.26 10.49
N GLY A 13 -4.08 -8.36 9.82
CA GLY A 13 -3.56 -7.51 8.73
C GLY A 13 -3.70 -8.14 7.35
N ALA A 14 -3.00 -7.58 6.37
CA ALA A 14 -2.81 -8.16 5.04
C ALA A 14 -1.31 -8.09 4.69
N TRP A 15 -0.84 -9.00 3.86
CA TRP A 15 0.53 -9.00 3.37
C TRP A 15 0.70 -9.92 2.15
N MET A 16 1.68 -9.59 1.33
CA MET A 16 2.28 -10.47 0.35
C MET A 16 3.55 -11.11 0.94
N SER A 17 3.79 -12.38 0.64
CA SER A 17 5.05 -13.07 0.93
C SER A 17 5.47 -13.85 -0.30
N ASP A 18 6.76 -13.87 -0.61
CA ASP A 18 7.27 -14.79 -1.61
C ASP A 18 7.31 -16.23 -1.07
N PHE A 19 7.05 -17.20 -1.96
CA PHE A 19 7.39 -18.61 -1.73
C PHE A 19 8.74 -18.93 -2.36
N CYS A 20 8.91 -18.47 -3.60
CA CYS A 20 10.16 -18.49 -4.30
C CYS A 20 10.23 -17.30 -5.27
N GLY A 21 11.41 -16.70 -5.38
CA GLY A 21 11.71 -15.67 -6.35
C GLY A 21 12.03 -16.23 -7.73
N ARG A 22 12.04 -15.33 -8.72
CA ARG A 22 12.55 -15.61 -10.05
C ARG A 22 14.06 -15.89 -9.96
N PHE A 23 14.51 -16.96 -10.60
CA PHE A 23 15.92 -17.34 -10.57
C PHE A 23 16.33 -18.14 -11.80
N ARG A 24 17.41 -17.73 -12.48
CA ARG A 24 18.03 -18.51 -13.56
C ARG A 24 18.92 -19.60 -12.98
N LYS A 25 18.43 -20.84 -12.94
CA LYS A 25 19.21 -22.03 -12.59
C LYS A 25 19.90 -22.59 -13.83
N GLN A 26 20.92 -23.43 -13.64
CA GLN A 26 21.53 -24.18 -14.74
C GLN A 26 20.52 -25.02 -15.53
N GLN A 27 19.49 -25.54 -14.85
CA GLN A 27 18.46 -26.42 -15.42
C GLN A 27 17.25 -25.65 -16.01
N GLY A 28 17.24 -24.31 -15.94
CA GLY A 28 16.15 -23.50 -16.46
C GLY A 28 15.72 -22.35 -15.55
N LEU A 29 14.71 -21.60 -15.99
CA LEU A 29 14.14 -20.51 -15.21
C LEU A 29 13.20 -21.04 -14.12
N GLN A 30 13.41 -20.60 -12.89
CA GLN A 30 12.43 -20.73 -11.83
C GLN A 30 11.39 -19.61 -11.95
N THR A 31 10.13 -20.00 -12.12
CA THR A 31 9.01 -19.06 -12.10
C THR A 31 8.75 -18.59 -10.67
N PRO A 32 8.61 -17.26 -10.43
CA PRO A 32 8.30 -16.73 -9.11
C PRO A 32 6.91 -17.16 -8.65
N VAL A 33 6.76 -17.41 -7.35
CA VAL A 33 5.49 -17.76 -6.71
C VAL A 33 5.32 -16.90 -5.46
N ALA A 34 4.15 -16.27 -5.32
CA ALA A 34 3.76 -15.44 -4.18
C ALA A 34 2.56 -16.02 -3.42
N PHE A 35 2.48 -15.72 -2.13
CA PHE A 35 1.28 -15.82 -1.30
C PHE A 35 0.74 -14.42 -1.06
N MET A 36 -0.52 -14.19 -1.39
CA MET A 36 -1.25 -13.01 -0.98
C MET A 36 -2.19 -13.40 0.15
N THR A 37 -2.07 -12.71 1.28
CA THR A 37 -2.82 -13.01 2.49
C THR A 37 -3.61 -11.78 2.92
N CYS A 38 -4.92 -11.92 3.06
CA CYS A 38 -5.80 -10.89 3.60
C CYS A 38 -6.56 -11.43 4.81
N ASN A 39 -7.27 -10.55 5.53
CA ASN A 39 -8.18 -10.96 6.61
C ASN A 39 -9.59 -10.42 6.35
N GLY A 40 -10.09 -10.65 5.13
CA GLY A 40 -11.43 -10.26 4.72
C GLY A 40 -12.52 -11.06 5.44
N THR A 41 -13.71 -10.47 5.48
CA THR A 41 -14.91 -11.03 6.09
C THR A 41 -15.27 -12.37 5.43
N PRO A 42 -15.34 -13.48 6.20
CA PRO A 42 -15.66 -14.78 5.63
C PRO A 42 -17.13 -14.85 5.17
N PRO A 43 -17.48 -15.81 4.28
CA PRO A 43 -18.86 -16.15 3.97
C PRO A 43 -19.70 -16.43 5.22
N VAL A 44 -20.99 -16.08 5.20
CA VAL A 44 -21.92 -16.30 6.31
C VAL A 44 -23.06 -17.21 5.86
N GLY A 45 -23.11 -18.43 6.41
CA GLY A 45 -24.07 -19.46 5.97
C GLY A 45 -23.89 -19.76 4.48
N ASP A 46 -24.98 -19.71 3.72
CA ASP A 46 -24.98 -19.96 2.27
C ASP A 46 -24.70 -18.69 1.43
N LYS A 47 -24.40 -17.56 2.06
CA LYS A 47 -24.08 -16.31 1.35
C LYS A 47 -22.60 -16.24 1.00
N PRO A 48 -22.22 -15.71 -0.17
CA PRO A 48 -20.82 -15.47 -0.50
C PRO A 48 -20.19 -14.47 0.48
N ALA A 49 -18.86 -14.39 0.48
CA ALA A 49 -18.16 -13.29 1.15
C ALA A 49 -18.53 -11.97 0.47
N LEU A 50 -19.03 -11.02 1.25
CA LEU A 50 -19.36 -9.68 0.79
C LEU A 50 -18.37 -8.72 1.44
N PHE A 51 -17.48 -8.16 0.63
CA PHE A 51 -16.41 -7.30 1.12
C PHE A 51 -16.84 -5.85 1.26
N THR A 52 -16.29 -5.18 2.28
CA THR A 52 -16.30 -3.72 2.35
C THR A 52 -15.42 -3.14 1.24
N HIS A 53 -15.57 -1.85 0.97
CA HIS A 53 -14.70 -1.19 0.00
C HIS A 53 -13.22 -1.24 0.42
N ASP A 54 -12.94 -1.02 1.71
CA ASP A 54 -11.57 -1.08 2.26
C ASP A 54 -10.94 -2.47 2.13
N GLU A 55 -11.73 -3.55 2.24
CA GLU A 55 -11.26 -4.92 2.01
C GLU A 55 -10.89 -5.15 0.53
N VAL A 56 -11.61 -4.53 -0.40
CA VAL A 56 -11.28 -4.57 -1.84
C VAL A 56 -10.01 -3.76 -2.12
N VAL A 57 -9.88 -2.55 -1.55
CA VAL A 57 -8.65 -1.74 -1.65
C VAL A 57 -7.45 -2.50 -1.11
N THR A 58 -7.60 -3.13 0.06
CA THR A 58 -6.55 -3.98 0.66
C THR A 58 -6.16 -5.14 -0.26
N LEU A 59 -7.13 -5.79 -0.92
CA LEU A 59 -6.82 -6.85 -1.88
C LEU A 59 -6.01 -6.35 -3.08
N PHE A 60 -6.34 -5.16 -3.61
CA PHE A 60 -5.59 -4.54 -4.71
C PHE A 60 -4.19 -4.12 -4.29
N HIS A 61 -4.04 -3.60 -3.06
CA HIS A 61 -2.75 -3.30 -2.45
C HIS A 61 -1.83 -4.54 -2.48
N GLU A 62 -2.29 -5.66 -1.91
CA GLU A 62 -1.49 -6.89 -1.89
C GLU A 62 -1.27 -7.47 -3.29
N PHE A 63 -2.20 -7.24 -4.22
CA PHE A 63 -2.04 -7.66 -5.61
C PHE A 63 -0.93 -6.88 -6.30
N GLY A 64 -0.77 -5.59 -6.01
CA GLY A 64 0.34 -4.78 -6.53
C GLY A 64 1.70 -5.32 -6.10
N HIS A 65 1.86 -5.71 -4.82
CA HIS A 65 3.04 -6.44 -4.35
C HIS A 65 3.23 -7.76 -5.11
N GLY A 66 2.15 -8.53 -5.27
CA GLY A 66 2.16 -9.78 -6.02
C GLY A 66 2.61 -9.60 -7.47
N LEU A 67 2.12 -8.57 -8.16
CA LEU A 67 2.51 -8.22 -9.52
C LEU A 67 4.00 -7.86 -9.59
N HIS A 68 4.50 -7.05 -8.65
CA HIS A 68 5.92 -6.66 -8.60
C HIS A 68 6.84 -7.88 -8.48
N HIS A 69 6.48 -8.83 -7.60
CA HIS A 69 7.22 -10.09 -7.46
C HIS A 69 7.12 -10.98 -8.69
N MET A 70 5.92 -11.19 -9.21
CA MET A 70 5.67 -12.18 -10.26
C MET A 70 6.13 -11.72 -11.66
N LEU A 71 6.14 -10.42 -11.93
CA LEU A 71 6.41 -9.87 -13.26
C LEU A 71 7.87 -9.46 -13.49
N THR A 72 8.71 -9.52 -12.45
CA THR A 72 10.14 -9.25 -12.53
C THR A 72 10.83 -10.01 -13.67
N GLN A 73 11.79 -9.37 -14.34
CA GLN A 73 12.67 -10.00 -15.33
C GLN A 73 14.10 -10.19 -14.81
N VAL A 74 14.36 -9.82 -13.55
CA VAL A 74 15.66 -10.03 -12.92
C VAL A 74 15.81 -11.49 -12.54
N ASP A 75 16.92 -12.09 -12.99
CA ASP A 75 17.21 -13.51 -12.84
C ASP A 75 18.08 -13.80 -11.59
N TYR A 76 18.47 -12.77 -10.82
CA TYR A 76 19.30 -12.86 -9.61
C TYR A 76 18.44 -12.71 -8.34
N PRO A 77 18.38 -13.73 -7.44
CA PRO A 77 17.44 -13.74 -6.32
C PRO A 77 17.51 -12.54 -5.38
N ASP A 78 18.71 -12.04 -5.11
CA ASP A 78 18.95 -10.96 -4.14
C ASP A 78 18.36 -9.61 -4.57
N ILE A 79 18.06 -9.46 -5.87
CA ILE A 79 17.52 -8.23 -6.47
C ILE A 79 16.31 -8.49 -7.38
N ALA A 80 15.71 -9.68 -7.30
CA ALA A 80 14.54 -10.06 -8.10
C ALA A 80 13.23 -9.78 -7.38
N GLY A 81 12.21 -9.40 -8.14
CA GLY A 81 10.90 -9.11 -7.59
C GLY A 81 10.96 -7.90 -6.68
N ILE A 82 10.52 -8.06 -5.44
CA ILE A 82 10.57 -7.02 -4.40
C ILE A 82 11.92 -6.96 -3.68
N ASN A 83 12.84 -7.91 -3.92
CA ASN A 83 14.13 -7.94 -3.24
C ASN A 83 15.06 -6.85 -3.80
N GLY A 84 15.84 -6.25 -2.91
CA GLY A 84 16.82 -5.21 -3.26
C GLY A 84 16.23 -3.86 -3.67
N VAL A 85 14.90 -3.73 -3.67
CA VAL A 85 14.21 -2.45 -3.84
C VAL A 85 14.32 -1.66 -2.54
N GLU A 86 14.56 -0.35 -2.64
CA GLU A 86 14.61 0.52 -1.47
C GLU A 86 13.30 0.47 -0.69
N TRP A 87 13.39 0.37 0.64
CA TRP A 87 12.24 0.08 1.51
C TRP A 87 11.18 1.19 1.49
N ASP A 88 11.55 2.42 1.11
CA ASP A 88 10.64 3.55 0.94
C ASP A 88 10.00 3.62 -0.45
N ALA A 89 10.34 2.72 -1.35
CA ALA A 89 9.71 2.56 -2.66
C ALA A 89 8.99 1.22 -2.85
N VAL A 90 9.17 0.25 -1.95
CA VAL A 90 8.54 -1.08 -2.08
C VAL A 90 7.01 -1.00 -2.11
N GLU A 91 6.41 -0.01 -1.46
CA GLU A 91 4.97 0.24 -1.41
C GLU A 91 4.43 0.98 -2.65
N LEU A 92 5.29 1.39 -3.60
CA LEU A 92 4.85 2.10 -4.80
C LEU A 92 3.84 1.25 -5.60
N PRO A 93 4.13 -0.01 -5.97
CA PRO A 93 3.20 -0.79 -6.80
C PRO A 93 1.93 -1.21 -6.08
N SER A 94 1.99 -1.44 -4.76
CA SER A 94 0.82 -1.79 -3.96
C SER A 94 -0.15 -0.63 -3.88
N GLN A 95 0.30 0.54 -3.41
CA GLN A 95 -0.54 1.73 -3.30
C GLN A 95 -1.00 2.25 -4.67
N PHE A 96 -0.19 2.07 -5.72
CA PHE A 96 -0.58 2.41 -7.07
C PHE A 96 -1.87 1.68 -7.48
N MET A 97 -1.95 0.36 -7.23
CA MET A 97 -3.12 -0.45 -7.60
C MET A 97 -4.41 -0.05 -6.85
N GLU A 98 -4.31 0.55 -5.67
CA GLU A 98 -5.47 0.98 -4.88
C GLU A 98 -6.35 1.99 -5.63
N ASN A 99 -5.75 2.84 -6.47
CA ASN A 99 -6.48 3.89 -7.18
C ASN A 99 -7.58 3.35 -8.10
N TRP A 100 -7.37 2.15 -8.68
CA TRP A 100 -8.32 1.50 -9.58
C TRP A 100 -9.61 1.10 -8.87
N CYS A 101 -9.59 0.95 -7.54
CA CYS A 101 -10.79 0.65 -6.78
C CYS A 101 -11.79 1.81 -6.79
N TRP A 102 -11.36 3.03 -7.11
CA TRP A 102 -12.21 4.22 -7.11
C TRP A 102 -12.78 4.58 -8.49
N GLU A 103 -12.33 3.90 -9.55
CA GLU A 103 -12.71 4.19 -10.92
C GLU A 103 -14.02 3.48 -11.30
N ARG A 104 -14.96 4.24 -11.88
CA ARG A 104 -16.30 3.74 -12.19
C ARG A 104 -16.25 2.51 -13.10
N GLU A 105 -15.46 2.60 -14.16
CA GLU A 105 -15.30 1.57 -15.16
C GLU A 105 -14.76 0.28 -14.54
N VAL A 106 -13.83 0.40 -13.59
CA VAL A 106 -13.25 -0.75 -12.89
C VAL A 106 -14.25 -1.36 -11.93
N LEU A 107 -14.95 -0.55 -11.14
CA LEU A 107 -16.00 -1.01 -10.24
C LEU A 107 -17.11 -1.75 -10.97
N ASP A 108 -17.54 -1.26 -12.13
CA ASP A 108 -18.54 -1.93 -12.97
C ASP A 108 -18.04 -3.26 -13.54
N MET A 109 -16.73 -3.43 -13.73
CA MET A 109 -16.12 -4.70 -14.18
C MET A 109 -15.98 -5.71 -13.04
N MET A 110 -15.62 -5.27 -11.84
CA MET A 110 -15.30 -6.17 -10.72
C MET A 110 -16.44 -6.40 -9.73
N SER A 111 -17.53 -5.64 -9.81
CA SER A 111 -18.61 -5.68 -8.81
C SER A 111 -20.02 -5.75 -9.42
N GLY A 112 -20.93 -6.29 -8.63
CA GLY A 112 -22.36 -6.36 -8.92
C GLY A 112 -23.13 -6.91 -7.73
N HIS A 113 -24.42 -6.61 -7.63
CA HIS A 113 -25.26 -7.12 -6.56
C HIS A 113 -25.29 -8.65 -6.59
N TRP A 114 -24.90 -9.29 -5.49
CA TRP A 114 -24.60 -10.74 -5.47
C TRP A 114 -25.74 -11.66 -5.91
N GLN A 115 -27.00 -11.21 -5.81
CA GLN A 115 -28.17 -11.99 -6.26
C GLN A 115 -28.63 -11.65 -7.68
N THR A 116 -28.49 -10.39 -8.08
CA THR A 116 -29.16 -9.86 -9.29
C THR A 116 -28.18 -9.48 -10.39
N GLY A 117 -26.89 -9.39 -10.08
CA GLY A 117 -25.87 -8.86 -10.99
C GLY A 117 -26.01 -7.37 -11.29
N ALA A 118 -26.94 -6.65 -10.64
CA ALA A 118 -27.15 -5.23 -10.89
C ALA A 118 -25.90 -4.43 -10.52
N ARG A 119 -25.50 -3.49 -11.38
CA ARG A 119 -24.35 -2.62 -11.17
C ARG A 119 -24.57 -1.68 -9.98
N LEU A 120 -23.48 -1.12 -9.47
CA LEU A 120 -23.52 -0.06 -8.45
C LEU A 120 -24.34 1.14 -8.99
N PRO A 121 -25.45 1.52 -8.33
CA PRO A 121 -26.24 2.66 -8.75
C PRO A 121 -25.44 3.96 -8.71
N GLU A 122 -25.62 4.83 -9.71
CA GLU A 122 -24.95 6.13 -9.80
C GLU A 122 -25.05 6.97 -8.50
N PRO A 123 -26.22 7.09 -7.84
CA PRO A 123 -26.31 7.87 -6.61
C PRO A 123 -25.50 7.30 -5.45
N LEU A 124 -25.23 5.99 -5.42
CA LEU A 124 -24.38 5.36 -4.41
C LEU A 124 -22.90 5.54 -4.73
N TYR A 125 -22.52 5.44 -6.01
CA TYR A 125 -21.17 5.72 -6.46
C TYR A 125 -20.74 7.15 -6.11
N GLN A 126 -21.59 8.15 -6.39
CA GLN A 126 -21.31 9.55 -6.05
C GLN A 126 -21.18 9.78 -4.53
N LYS A 127 -21.99 9.08 -3.71
CA LYS A 127 -21.84 9.12 -2.25
C LYS A 127 -20.52 8.52 -1.78
N MET A 128 -20.09 7.42 -2.39
CA MET A 128 -18.81 6.78 -2.10
C MET A 128 -17.64 7.72 -2.43
N LEU A 129 -17.67 8.37 -3.59
CA LEU A 129 -16.66 9.38 -3.97
C LEU A 129 -16.66 10.59 -3.02
N ALA A 130 -17.84 11.12 -2.66
CA ALA A 130 -17.93 12.22 -1.71
C ALA A 130 -17.41 11.85 -0.31
N ALA A 131 -17.51 10.58 0.08
CA ALA A 131 -16.97 10.08 1.33
C ALA A 131 -15.48 9.74 1.28
N ARG A 132 -14.87 9.61 0.08
CA ARG A 132 -13.44 9.23 -0.10
C ARG A 132 -12.50 10.11 0.72
N HIS A 133 -12.73 11.42 0.75
CA HIS A 133 -11.86 12.37 1.44
C HIS A 133 -12.32 12.68 2.89
N PHE A 134 -13.36 12.01 3.39
CA PHE A 134 -13.84 12.25 4.75
C PHE A 134 -12.72 11.95 5.76
N GLN A 135 -12.29 12.99 6.49
CA GLN A 135 -11.20 12.92 7.46
C GLN A 135 -9.82 12.51 6.88
N ALA A 136 -9.59 12.65 5.57
CA ALA A 136 -8.32 12.29 4.94
C ALA A 136 -7.11 12.96 5.61
N ALA A 137 -7.19 14.27 5.89
CA ALA A 137 -6.15 15.00 6.62
C ALA A 137 -5.85 14.40 8.00
N MET A 138 -6.89 14.02 8.75
CA MET A 138 -6.73 13.40 10.07
C MET A 138 -6.06 12.03 9.96
N GLY A 139 -6.43 11.23 8.95
CA GLY A 139 -5.78 9.95 8.65
C GLY A 139 -4.30 10.12 8.27
N ILE A 140 -3.97 11.12 7.44
CA ILE A 140 -2.59 11.45 7.07
C ILE A 140 -1.78 11.84 8.30
N VAL A 141 -2.29 12.76 9.12
CA VAL A 141 -1.61 13.19 10.34
C VAL A 141 -1.42 12.03 11.33
N ARG A 142 -2.36 11.08 11.37
CA ARG A 142 -2.19 9.84 12.14
C ARG A 142 -1.06 8.97 11.62
N GLN A 143 -0.88 8.86 10.30
CA GLN A 143 0.28 8.17 9.71
C GLN A 143 1.59 8.91 10.02
N LEU A 144 1.59 10.25 10.01
CA LEU A 144 2.74 11.05 10.42
C LEU A 144 3.09 10.86 11.90
N GLU A 145 2.10 10.75 12.80
CA GLU A 145 2.33 10.40 14.22
C GLU A 145 3.10 9.08 14.34
N PHE A 146 2.72 8.06 13.57
CA PHE A 146 3.41 6.78 13.57
C PHE A 146 4.84 6.87 13.04
N SER A 147 5.06 7.55 11.92
CA SER A 147 6.39 7.71 11.31
C SER A 147 7.32 8.54 12.21
N LEU A 148 6.82 9.61 12.82
CA LEU A 148 7.60 10.43 13.76
C LEU A 148 7.95 9.65 15.02
N PHE A 149 7.00 8.89 15.57
CA PHE A 149 7.26 8.03 16.72
C PHE A 149 8.33 6.98 16.41
N ASP A 150 8.23 6.28 15.28
CA ASP A 150 9.23 5.31 14.83
C ASP A 150 10.62 5.93 14.69
N MET A 151 10.75 7.05 13.98
CA MET A 151 12.04 7.70 13.76
C MET A 151 12.65 8.23 15.06
N GLN A 152 11.86 8.91 15.90
CA GLN A 152 12.34 9.42 17.18
C GLN A 152 12.75 8.29 18.12
N LEU A 153 12.01 7.19 18.14
CA LEU A 153 12.35 6.01 18.93
C LEU A 153 13.71 5.41 18.52
N HIS A 154 13.96 5.24 17.22
CA HIS A 154 15.18 4.61 16.73
C HIS A 154 16.41 5.54 16.70
N MET A 155 16.21 6.87 16.80
CA MET A 155 17.30 7.84 16.97
C MET A 155 17.66 8.08 18.43
N ASP A 156 16.79 7.75 19.39
CA ASP A 156 17.03 7.97 20.81
C ASP A 156 17.90 6.85 21.41
N ALA A 157 19.16 7.17 21.72
CA ALA A 157 20.10 6.24 22.34
C ALA A 157 19.64 5.70 23.71
N GLU A 158 18.66 6.36 24.33
CA GLU A 158 18.11 6.03 25.64
C GLU A 158 16.73 5.37 25.56
N ALA A 159 16.25 5.03 24.35
CA ALA A 159 14.94 4.41 24.11
C ALA A 159 14.68 3.15 24.96
N GLY A 160 15.74 2.42 25.33
CA GLY A 160 15.66 1.22 26.18
C GLY A 160 15.42 1.50 27.68
N LYS A 161 15.51 2.76 28.14
CA LYS A 161 15.26 3.11 29.54
C LYS A 161 13.77 3.00 29.89
N PRO A 162 13.43 2.57 31.13
CA PRO A 162 12.04 2.49 31.57
C PRO A 162 11.27 3.81 31.36
N GLY A 163 10.08 3.73 30.73
CA GLY A 163 9.20 4.87 30.47
C GLY A 163 9.63 5.78 29.33
N ARG A 164 10.76 5.53 28.66
CA ARG A 164 11.24 6.39 27.57
C ARG A 164 10.38 6.26 26.32
N ILE A 165 9.92 5.05 25.98
CA ILE A 165 9.06 4.80 24.82
C ILE A 165 7.75 5.60 24.92
N GLU A 166 7.09 5.55 26.08
CA GLU A 166 5.85 6.31 26.33
C GLU A 166 6.10 7.82 26.28
N ALA A 167 7.23 8.29 26.84
CA ALA A 167 7.58 9.70 26.80
C ALA A 167 7.80 10.22 25.37
N ILE A 168 8.47 9.44 24.51
CA ILE A 168 8.66 9.76 23.09
C ILE A 168 7.30 9.81 22.39
N LEU A 169 6.46 8.79 22.59
CA LEU A 169 5.12 8.76 21.98
C LEU A 169 4.26 9.94 22.38
N GLU A 170 4.26 10.34 23.66
CA GLU A 170 3.51 11.49 24.14
C GLU A 170 4.06 12.82 23.63
N ALA A 171 5.38 12.94 23.43
CA ALA A 171 5.97 14.12 22.81
C ALA A 171 5.53 14.27 21.36
N VAL A 172 5.59 13.19 20.57
CA VAL A 172 5.09 13.17 19.18
C VAL A 172 3.60 13.51 19.13
N ARG A 173 2.78 12.91 20.00
CA ARG A 173 1.35 13.23 20.08
C ARG A 173 1.08 14.69 20.44
N ALA A 174 1.94 15.31 21.24
CA ALA A 174 1.81 16.72 21.57
C ALA A 174 2.06 17.64 20.37
N GLU A 175 2.86 17.21 19.41
CA GLU A 175 3.16 17.96 18.20
C GLU A 175 2.07 17.80 17.13
N VAL A 176 1.64 16.55 16.86
CA VAL A 176 0.84 16.25 15.67
C VAL A 176 -0.53 15.64 15.93
N ALA A 177 -0.80 15.01 17.08
CA ALA A 177 -2.02 14.22 17.22
C ALA A 177 -3.27 15.10 17.28
N VAL A 178 -4.17 14.91 16.30
CA VAL A 178 -5.49 15.54 16.25
C VAL A 178 -6.42 15.02 17.35
N ILE A 179 -6.32 13.73 17.66
CA ILE A 179 -7.09 13.06 18.71
C ILE A 179 -6.12 12.42 19.69
N ARG A 180 -6.23 12.76 20.97
CA ARG A 180 -5.45 12.13 22.04
C ARG A 180 -6.14 10.85 22.52
N PRO A 181 -5.48 9.68 22.40
CA PRO A 181 -6.02 8.44 22.94
C PRO A 181 -6.11 8.48 24.47
N PRO A 182 -6.99 7.67 25.09
CA PRO A 182 -7.04 7.52 26.55
C PRO A 182 -5.69 7.05 27.13
N ALA A 183 -5.39 7.44 28.37
CA ALA A 183 -4.11 7.14 29.02
C ALA A 183 -3.79 5.64 29.17
N PHE A 184 -4.80 4.76 29.09
CA PHE A 184 -4.61 3.31 29.10
C PHE A 184 -4.23 2.71 27.74
N ASN A 185 -4.24 3.51 26.65
CA ASN A 185 -3.83 3.05 25.33
C ASN A 185 -2.35 2.59 25.34
N ARG A 186 -2.09 1.44 24.71
CA ARG A 186 -0.74 0.84 24.60
C ARG A 186 -0.37 0.59 23.15
N MET A 187 -0.57 1.60 22.29
CA MET A 187 -0.34 1.49 20.84
C MET A 187 1.07 0.99 20.52
N ALA A 188 2.10 1.52 21.17
CA ALA A 188 3.49 1.09 20.98
C ALA A 188 3.68 -0.43 21.16
N ASN A 189 3.06 -1.02 22.20
CA ASN A 189 3.14 -2.46 22.48
C ASN A 189 2.47 -3.34 21.41
N SER A 190 1.64 -2.76 20.55
CA SER A 190 0.96 -3.43 19.44
C SER A 190 1.48 -3.02 18.07
N PHE A 191 2.54 -2.20 17.99
CA PHE A 191 3.03 -1.65 16.73
C PHE A 191 3.97 -2.66 16.02
N SER A 192 3.40 -3.75 15.51
CA SER A 192 4.15 -4.86 14.94
C SER A 192 5.03 -4.48 13.75
N HIS A 193 4.69 -3.43 12.99
CA HIS A 193 5.48 -3.01 11.82
C HIS A 193 6.94 -2.72 12.17
N ILE A 194 7.16 -2.03 13.30
CA ILE A 194 8.50 -1.57 13.71
C ILE A 194 9.16 -2.49 14.75
N PHE A 195 8.39 -3.32 15.45
CA PHE A 195 8.93 -4.24 16.47
C PHE A 195 9.02 -5.70 16.04
N ALA A 196 8.27 -6.11 15.02
CA ALA A 196 8.18 -7.50 14.56
C ALA A 196 8.00 -7.60 13.04
N GLY A 197 8.33 -6.53 12.31
CA GLY A 197 8.23 -6.40 10.86
C GLY A 197 9.48 -5.71 10.30
N GLY A 198 9.44 -5.35 9.02
CA GLY A 198 10.58 -4.74 8.32
C GLY A 198 10.65 -3.21 8.41
N TYR A 199 9.78 -2.54 9.16
CA TYR A 199 9.62 -1.08 9.11
C TYR A 199 10.29 -0.34 10.27
N ALA A 200 11.19 -0.97 11.02
CA ALA A 200 11.95 -0.30 12.07
C ALA A 200 12.79 0.84 11.47
N ALA A 201 12.62 2.07 11.96
CA ALA A 201 13.18 3.29 11.36
C ALA A 201 12.82 3.46 9.87
N GLY A 202 11.62 3.04 9.50
CA GLY A 202 11.16 2.92 8.11
C GLY A 202 9.65 3.04 7.95
N TYR A 203 8.87 3.33 8.99
CA TYR A 203 7.42 3.46 8.85
C TYR A 203 7.02 4.65 7.96
N TYR A 204 7.91 5.64 7.79
CA TYR A 204 7.72 6.74 6.83
C TYR A 204 7.56 6.26 5.38
N SER A 205 8.05 5.04 5.06
CA SER A 205 7.97 4.42 3.74
C SER A 205 6.56 4.43 3.15
N TYR A 206 5.51 4.26 3.98
CA TYR A 206 4.13 4.30 3.50
C TYR A 206 3.76 5.64 2.86
N LYS A 207 4.07 6.76 3.52
CA LYS A 207 3.75 8.09 2.97
C LYS A 207 4.75 8.53 1.90
N TRP A 208 6.00 8.08 1.97
CA TRP A 208 6.97 8.31 0.92
C TRP A 208 6.55 7.66 -0.40
N ALA A 209 6.22 6.38 -0.36
CA ALA A 209 5.74 5.63 -1.52
C ALA A 209 4.37 6.14 -2.01
N GLU A 210 3.51 6.67 -1.13
CA GLU A 210 2.19 7.18 -1.54
C GLU A 210 2.31 8.42 -2.44
N VAL A 211 3.35 9.24 -2.22
CA VAL A 211 3.67 10.35 -3.13
C VAL A 211 4.09 9.81 -4.50
N LEU A 212 4.94 8.77 -4.53
CA LEU A 212 5.35 8.14 -5.76
C LEU A 212 4.15 7.50 -6.47
N SER A 213 3.29 6.79 -5.75
CA SER A 213 2.16 6.06 -6.33
C SER A 213 1.07 6.98 -6.85
N ALA A 214 0.76 8.08 -6.15
CA ALA A 214 -0.17 9.08 -6.61
C ALA A 214 0.32 9.77 -7.89
N ASP A 215 1.60 10.14 -7.97
CA ASP A 215 2.16 10.78 -9.16
C ASP A 215 2.36 9.79 -10.33
N ALA A 216 2.66 8.52 -10.02
CA ALA A 216 2.63 7.46 -11.02
C ALA A 216 1.22 7.26 -11.58
N TYR A 217 0.19 7.29 -10.71
CA TYR A 217 -1.21 7.20 -11.12
C TYR A 217 -1.66 8.40 -11.95
N ALA A 218 -1.18 9.60 -11.63
CA ALA A 218 -1.53 10.81 -12.37
C ALA A 218 -1.19 10.71 -13.87
N ARG A 219 -0.19 9.92 -14.26
CA ARG A 219 0.07 9.63 -15.68
C ARG A 219 -1.13 8.94 -16.37
N PHE A 220 -1.82 8.04 -15.69
CA PHE A 220 -3.04 7.40 -16.20
C PHE A 220 -4.24 8.35 -16.19
N GLU A 221 -4.30 9.29 -15.27
CA GLU A 221 -5.30 10.38 -15.32
C GLU A 221 -5.06 11.29 -16.54
N GLU A 222 -3.79 11.53 -16.91
CA GLU A 222 -3.37 12.35 -18.05
C GLU A 222 -3.57 11.65 -19.41
N GLU A 223 -3.21 10.38 -19.51
CA GLU A 223 -3.22 9.60 -20.77
C GLU A 223 -4.50 8.78 -20.98
N GLY A 224 -5.30 8.59 -19.92
CA GLY A 224 -6.49 7.75 -19.89
C GLY A 224 -6.29 6.47 -19.08
N LEU A 225 -7.32 6.08 -18.32
CA LEU A 225 -7.28 4.98 -17.33
C LEU A 225 -6.77 3.64 -17.88
N PHE A 226 -7.07 3.34 -19.15
CA PHE A 226 -6.67 2.11 -19.84
C PHE A 226 -5.62 2.35 -20.92
N ALA A 227 -4.81 3.40 -20.80
CA ALA A 227 -3.71 3.68 -21.71
C ALA A 227 -2.69 2.53 -21.71
N GLY A 228 -2.71 1.72 -22.77
CA GLY A 228 -1.85 0.56 -22.91
C GLY A 228 -0.35 0.91 -22.92
N SER A 229 0.02 2.08 -23.43
CA SER A 229 1.39 2.62 -23.38
C SER A 229 1.84 2.84 -21.93
N ALA A 230 1.06 3.57 -21.12
CA ALA A 230 1.39 3.81 -19.72
C ALA A 230 1.46 2.51 -18.92
N GLY A 231 0.55 1.56 -19.15
CA GLY A 231 0.60 0.23 -18.54
C GLY A 231 1.85 -0.57 -18.93
N GLN A 232 2.24 -0.53 -20.20
CA GLN A 232 3.43 -1.21 -20.70
C GLN A 232 4.72 -0.58 -20.15
N ASP A 233 4.75 0.74 -20.01
CA ASP A 233 5.87 1.45 -19.39
C ASP A 233 5.95 1.16 -17.89
N PHE A 234 4.83 1.14 -17.16
CA PHE A 234 4.83 0.77 -15.74
C PHE A 234 5.34 -0.66 -15.54
N LEU A 235 4.92 -1.59 -16.39
CA LEU A 235 5.44 -2.95 -16.42
C LEU A 235 6.95 -2.97 -16.65
N ASN A 236 7.44 -2.27 -17.68
CA ASN A 236 8.84 -2.30 -18.07
C ASN A 236 9.74 -1.58 -17.08
N GLU A 237 9.34 -0.42 -16.62
CA GLU A 237 10.21 0.48 -15.87
C GLU A 237 10.08 0.33 -14.36
N VAL A 238 8.97 -0.23 -13.85
CA VAL A 238 8.77 -0.46 -12.42
C VAL A 238 8.78 -1.96 -12.11
N LEU A 239 7.79 -2.71 -12.59
CA LEU A 239 7.56 -4.08 -12.13
C LEU A 239 8.64 -5.08 -12.59
N ARG A 240 9.28 -4.84 -13.74
CA ARG A 240 10.28 -5.77 -14.31
C ARG A 240 11.68 -5.60 -13.72
N GLN A 241 11.96 -4.48 -13.07
CA GLN A 241 13.33 -4.07 -12.73
C GLN A 241 13.83 -4.59 -11.39
N GLY A 242 12.95 -4.91 -10.44
CA GLY A 242 13.34 -5.27 -9.07
C GLY A 242 14.40 -4.31 -8.50
N GLY A 243 15.36 -4.84 -7.75
CA GLY A 243 16.49 -4.06 -7.21
C GLY A 243 17.65 -3.82 -8.19
N SER A 244 17.49 -4.06 -9.51
CA SER A 244 18.57 -3.89 -10.50
C SER A 244 18.81 -2.44 -10.92
N ARG A 245 17.85 -1.55 -10.61
CA ARG A 245 17.90 -0.11 -10.85
C ARG A 245 17.28 0.59 -9.64
N SER A 246 17.84 1.72 -9.24
CA SER A 246 17.29 2.48 -8.10
C SER A 246 15.81 2.82 -8.33
N ALA A 247 15.02 2.83 -7.26
CA ALA A 247 13.60 3.15 -7.38
C ALA A 247 13.36 4.53 -8.00
N MET A 248 14.21 5.52 -7.70
CA MET A 248 14.12 6.86 -8.29
C MET A 248 14.40 6.86 -9.78
N ASP A 249 15.43 6.14 -10.26
CA ASP A 249 15.71 6.05 -11.69
C ASP A 249 14.60 5.29 -12.42
N SER A 250 14.04 4.24 -11.80
CA SER A 250 12.87 3.52 -12.30
C SER A 250 11.63 4.41 -12.40
N PHE A 251 11.38 5.22 -11.37
CA PHE A 251 10.30 6.20 -11.39
C PHE A 251 10.50 7.24 -12.49
N VAL A 252 11.70 7.82 -12.63
CA VAL A 252 11.99 8.83 -13.66
C VAL A 252 11.89 8.23 -15.05
N ALA A 253 12.33 7.00 -15.27
CA ALA A 253 12.18 6.30 -16.55
C ALA A 253 10.70 6.09 -16.90
N PHE A 254 9.85 5.77 -15.92
CA PHE A 254 8.41 5.63 -16.11
C PHE A 254 7.69 6.98 -16.30
N ARG A 255 7.98 7.97 -15.45
CA ARG A 255 7.23 9.23 -15.36
C ARG A 255 7.78 10.31 -16.31
N GLY A 256 9.02 10.18 -16.76
CA GLY A 256 9.76 11.19 -17.52
C GLY A 256 10.30 12.36 -16.69
N ARG A 257 10.05 12.37 -15.38
CA ARG A 257 10.49 13.40 -14.42
C ARG A 257 10.56 12.84 -13.00
N LYS A 258 11.16 13.61 -12.09
CA LYS A 258 11.13 13.33 -10.65
C LYS A 258 9.71 13.47 -10.09
N PRO A 259 9.39 12.79 -8.96
CA PRO A 259 8.06 12.84 -8.36
C PRO A 259 7.71 14.23 -7.84
N THR A 260 6.43 14.60 -7.90
CA THR A 260 5.87 15.77 -7.21
C THR A 260 4.73 15.37 -6.27
N ILE A 261 4.43 16.24 -5.30
CA ILE A 261 3.41 15.97 -4.28
C ILE A 261 1.97 16.32 -4.74
N ASP A 262 1.82 16.97 -5.88
CA ASP A 262 0.55 17.60 -6.28
C ASP A 262 -0.58 16.58 -6.46
N ALA A 263 -0.27 15.42 -7.04
CA ALA A 263 -1.22 14.33 -7.21
C ALA A 263 -1.66 13.75 -5.86
N PHE A 264 -0.72 13.54 -4.94
CA PHE A 264 -1.01 13.09 -3.57
C PHE A 264 -1.97 14.06 -2.86
N LEU A 265 -1.73 15.37 -2.95
CA LEU A 265 -2.63 16.37 -2.36
C LEU A 265 -4.01 16.35 -3.03
N ARG A 266 -4.07 16.20 -4.36
CA ARG A 266 -5.34 16.08 -5.11
C ARG A 266 -6.18 14.89 -4.69
N HIS A 267 -5.56 13.71 -4.66
CA HIS A 267 -6.20 12.44 -4.34
C HIS A 267 -6.67 12.35 -2.89
N ASN A 268 -6.18 13.24 -2.02
CA ASN A 268 -6.59 13.36 -0.63
C ASN A 268 -7.49 14.59 -0.36
N GLY A 269 -7.86 15.36 -1.40
CA GLY A 269 -8.70 16.55 -1.24
C GLY A 269 -8.02 17.70 -0.47
N LEU A 270 -6.69 17.79 -0.54
CA LEU A 270 -5.85 18.75 0.19
C LEU A 270 -5.27 19.85 -0.71
N GLN A 271 -5.84 20.05 -1.89
CA GLN A 271 -5.48 21.19 -2.73
C GLN A 271 -6.08 22.45 -2.11
N ASP A 272 -5.39 23.58 -2.24
CA ASP A 272 -5.99 24.87 -1.91
C ASP A 272 -7.32 25.00 -2.68
N ALA A 273 -8.37 25.44 -2.00
CA ALA A 273 -9.63 25.74 -2.67
C ALA A 273 -9.36 26.83 -3.71
N ALA A 274 -9.54 26.49 -4.99
CA ALA A 274 -9.52 27.46 -6.08
C ALA A 274 -10.64 28.49 -5.97
#